data_AF-A0A7Y8CNQ7-F1
#
_entry.id   AF-A0A7Y8CNQ7-F1
#
_cell.length_a   1.000
_cell.length_b   1.000
_cell.length_c   1.000
_cell.angle_alpha   90.00
_cell.angle_beta   90.00
_cell.angle_gamma   90.00
#
_symmetry.space_group_name_H-M   'P 1'
#
loop_
_entity.id
_entity.type
_entity.pdbx_description
1 polymer ?
#
loop_
_entity_poly.entity_id
_entity_poly.type
_entity_poly.pdbx_seq_one_letter_code
_entity_poly.pdbx_strand_id
1 'polypeptide(L)'
;KRPQVRYADTPQPATPYQAAAQVWDERIGSGRVQAKNWRLMAFGCLVLALLMAGGLVWRSAQSIVTPYVVEVDKTGQIRAVGEAATPYRPADAQIAYHLAHFITLVRSLSIDPIVVRQNWLDAYDYTTDRGAAVLNDYASKNDPFARVGKESVTVQITSVTR
;
A
#
# COMPACT_ATOMS: atom_id res chain seq x y z
N LYS A 1 67.34 15.06 -42.52
CA LYS A 1 65.94 15.47 -42.76
C LYS A 1 65.59 16.54 -41.72
N ARG A 2 65.30 17.78 -42.12
CA ARG A 2 64.95 18.88 -41.17
C ARG A 2 63.43 18.86 -40.87
N PRO A 3 62.99 19.12 -39.63
CA PRO A 3 61.57 19.17 -39.31
C PRO A 3 60.96 20.48 -39.83
N GLN A 4 59.86 20.38 -40.60
CA GLN A 4 59.05 21.54 -40.98
C GLN A 4 57.96 21.76 -39.93
N VAL A 5 57.89 22.98 -39.39
CA VAL A 5 56.83 23.41 -38.49
C VAL A 5 55.59 23.71 -39.33
N ARG A 6 54.53 22.91 -39.14
CA ARG A 6 53.23 23.14 -39.79
C ARG A 6 52.51 24.23 -39.02
N TYR A 7 52.45 25.44 -39.58
CA TYR A 7 51.51 26.45 -39.10
C TYR A 7 50.08 25.96 -39.36
N ALA A 8 49.23 26.03 -38.35
CA ALA A 8 47.81 25.71 -38.51
C ALA A 8 47.18 26.64 -39.55
N ASP A 9 46.20 26.15 -40.30
CA ASP A 9 45.47 26.93 -41.29
C ASP A 9 44.80 28.12 -40.59
N THR A 10 45.25 29.33 -40.91
CA THR A 10 44.63 30.56 -40.41
C THR A 10 43.20 30.64 -40.96
N PRO A 11 42.17 30.80 -40.11
CA PRO A 11 40.80 30.94 -40.60
C PRO A 11 40.71 32.10 -41.58
N GLN A 12 39.93 31.95 -42.64
CA GLN A 12 39.71 33.04 -43.58
C GLN A 12 39.11 34.26 -42.85
N PRO A 13 39.59 35.48 -43.13
CA PRO A 13 39.07 36.69 -42.48
C PRO A 13 37.57 36.84 -42.77
N ALA A 14 36.78 37.09 -41.73
CA ALA A 14 35.35 37.29 -41.90
C ALA A 14 35.09 38.55 -42.74
N THR A 15 34.29 38.41 -43.80
CA THR A 15 33.96 39.56 -44.64
C THR A 15 32.93 40.45 -43.95
N PRO A 16 32.88 41.75 -44.23
CA PRO A 16 31.85 42.65 -43.68
C PRO A 16 30.41 42.16 -43.95
N TYR A 17 30.20 41.43 -45.05
CA TYR A 17 28.92 40.80 -45.38
C TYR A 17 28.57 39.65 -44.42
N GLN A 18 29.55 38.84 -44.04
CA GLN A 18 29.36 37.76 -43.05
C GLN A 18 29.05 38.31 -41.65
N ALA A 19 29.69 39.42 -41.26
CA ALA A 19 29.39 40.09 -40.00
C ALA A 19 27.95 40.63 -39.97
N ALA A 20 27.47 41.20 -41.07
CA ALA A 20 26.09 41.68 -41.18
C ALA A 20 25.05 40.54 -41.09
N ALA A 21 25.36 39.37 -41.68
CA ALA A 21 24.53 38.18 -41.58
C ALA A 21 24.44 37.66 -40.13
N GLN A 22 25.58 37.64 -39.40
CA GLN A 22 25.61 37.25 -37.99
C GLN A 22 24.75 38.17 -37.10
N VAL A 23 24.81 39.49 -37.30
CA VAL A 23 23.99 40.44 -36.53
C VAL A 23 22.49 40.20 -36.75
N TRP A 24 22.10 39.85 -37.98
CA TRP A 24 20.72 39.49 -38.29
C TRP A 24 20.29 38.17 -37.62
N ASP A 25 21.14 37.14 -37.69
CA ASP A 25 20.90 35.85 -37.04
C ASP A 25 20.84 35.97 -35.51
N GLU A 26 21.69 36.81 -34.90
CA GLU A 26 21.61 37.11 -33.48
C GLU A 26 20.33 37.83 -33.11
N ARG A 27 19.84 38.75 -33.96
CA ARG A 27 18.61 39.52 -33.66
C ARG A 27 17.33 38.69 -33.81
N ILE A 28 17.26 37.80 -34.81
CA ILE A 28 16.05 37.04 -35.15
C ILE A 28 16.12 35.58 -34.69
N GLY A 29 17.29 34.96 -34.77
CA GLY A 29 17.52 33.55 -34.45
C GLY A 29 17.63 33.27 -32.96
N SER A 30 18.24 34.17 -32.18
CA SER A 30 18.47 33.97 -30.73
C SER A 30 17.17 33.71 -29.97
N GLY A 31 16.12 34.51 -30.23
CA GLY A 31 14.83 34.36 -29.56
C GLY A 31 14.14 33.02 -29.86
N ARG A 32 14.30 32.49 -31.08
CA ARG A 32 13.74 31.19 -31.48
C ARG A 32 14.46 30.04 -30.78
N VAL A 33 15.79 30.10 -30.69
CA VAL A 33 16.60 29.10 -29.99
C VAL A 33 16.32 29.13 -28.50
N GLN A 34 16.24 30.32 -27.91
CA GLN A 34 15.92 30.47 -26.48
C GLN A 34 14.54 29.93 -26.15
N ALA A 35 13.53 30.21 -26.98
CA ALA A 35 12.18 29.66 -26.80
C ALA A 35 12.15 28.13 -26.92
N LYS A 36 12.89 27.55 -27.86
CA LYS A 36 13.01 26.09 -28.00
C LYS A 36 13.67 25.47 -26.76
N ASN A 37 14.75 26.05 -26.27
CA ASN A 37 15.46 25.57 -25.08
C ASN A 37 14.60 25.69 -23.82
N TRP A 38 13.82 26.77 -23.69
CA TRP A 38 12.87 26.94 -22.60
C TRP A 38 11.75 25.90 -22.62
N ARG A 39 11.22 25.59 -23.80
CA ARG A 39 10.22 24.52 -23.95
C ARG A 39 10.79 23.16 -23.54
N LEU A 40 12.03 22.85 -23.96
CA LEU A 40 12.72 21.63 -23.55
C LEU A 40 12.92 21.56 -22.03
N MET A 41 13.35 22.65 -21.39
CA MET A 41 13.46 22.72 -19.94
C MET A 41 12.11 22.50 -19.24
N ALA A 42 11.05 23.16 -19.72
CA ALA A 42 9.71 23.02 -19.15
C ALA A 42 9.20 21.57 -19.24
N PHE A 43 9.36 20.92 -20.39
CA PHE A 43 8.98 19.52 -20.55
C PHE A 43 9.84 18.59 -19.68
N GLY A 44 11.15 18.85 -19.57
CA GLY A 44 12.04 18.09 -18.68
C GLY A 44 11.60 18.16 -17.22
N CYS A 45 11.31 19.37 -16.72
CA CYS A 45 10.79 19.57 -15.37
C CYS A 45 9.43 18.90 -15.16
N LEU A 46 8.53 18.95 -16.15
CA LEU A 46 7.22 18.33 -16.07
C LEU A 46 7.32 16.80 -15.99
N VAL A 47 8.18 16.18 -16.81
CA VAL A 47 8.43 14.73 -16.76
C VAL A 47 9.02 14.34 -15.41
N LEU A 48 9.99 15.09 -14.89
CA LEU A 48 10.58 14.82 -13.59
C LEU A 48 9.54 14.93 -12.45
N ALA A 49 8.68 15.94 -12.49
CA ALA A 49 7.59 16.11 -11.53
C ALA A 49 6.59 14.95 -11.58
N LEU A 50 6.20 14.50 -12.78
CA LEU A 50 5.32 13.34 -12.95
C LEU A 50 5.95 12.05 -12.44
N LEU A 51 7.23 11.82 -12.69
CA LEU A 51 7.96 10.65 -12.18
C LEU A 51 8.02 10.65 -10.65
N MET A 52 8.33 11.80 -10.03
CA MET A 52 8.33 11.92 -8.57
C MET A 52 6.93 11.70 -7.98
N ALA A 53 5.90 12.33 -8.55
CA ALA A 53 4.53 12.17 -8.09
C ALA A 53 4.06 10.71 -8.23
N GLY A 54 4.33 10.07 -9.37
CA GLY A 54 4.00 8.66 -9.60
C GLY A 54 4.72 7.72 -8.63
N GLY A 55 6.02 7.96 -8.39
CA GLY A 55 6.79 7.19 -7.39
C GLY A 55 6.26 7.38 -5.97
N LEU A 56 5.83 8.59 -5.61
CA LEU A 56 5.24 8.88 -4.31
C LEU A 56 3.88 8.16 -4.15
N VAL A 57 3.03 8.21 -5.17
CA VAL A 57 1.73 7.51 -5.18
C VAL A 57 1.94 6.01 -5.03
N TRP A 58 2.86 5.42 -5.81
CA TRP A 58 3.22 4.01 -5.71
C TRP A 58 3.69 3.64 -4.30
N ARG A 59 4.60 4.43 -3.73
CA ARG A 59 5.08 4.22 -2.36
C ARG A 59 3.96 4.37 -1.33
N SER A 60 3.06 5.33 -1.50
CA SER A 60 1.94 5.55 -0.58
C SER A 60 0.87 4.47 -0.65
N ALA A 61 0.72 3.81 -1.81
CA ALA A 61 -0.17 2.65 -1.95
C ALA A 61 0.39 1.42 -1.21
N GLN A 62 1.70 1.39 -0.95
CA GLN A 62 2.35 0.35 -0.17
C GLN A 62 2.25 0.66 1.34
N SER A 63 1.03 0.59 1.89
CA SER A 63 0.84 0.62 3.35
C SER A 63 1.35 -0.69 3.95
N ILE A 64 2.52 -0.65 4.60
CA ILE A 64 3.03 -1.73 5.45
C ILE A 64 2.51 -1.48 6.86
N VAL A 65 1.51 -2.27 7.28
CA VAL A 65 1.16 -2.41 8.69
C VAL A 65 2.12 -3.44 9.26
N THR A 66 2.92 -3.07 10.26
CA THR A 66 3.80 -4.01 10.97
C THR A 66 3.04 -4.59 12.15
N PRO A 67 2.46 -5.81 12.07
CA PRO A 67 1.86 -6.45 13.23
C PRO A 67 2.95 -6.95 14.17
N TYR A 68 2.79 -6.69 15.46
CA TYR A 68 3.64 -7.26 16.51
C TYR A 68 2.90 -8.45 17.12
N VAL A 69 3.43 -9.66 16.96
CA VAL A 69 2.92 -10.87 17.61
C VAL A 69 3.82 -11.17 18.80
N VAL A 70 3.23 -11.27 19.99
CA VAL A 70 3.95 -11.67 21.22
C VAL A 70 3.52 -13.08 21.56
N GLU A 71 4.42 -14.05 21.38
CA GLU A 71 4.21 -15.41 21.87
C GLU A 71 4.58 -15.47 23.36
N VAL A 72 3.60 -15.79 24.20
CA VAL A 72 3.79 -16.10 25.63
C VAL A 72 3.75 -17.61 25.80
N ASP A 73 4.83 -18.18 26.34
CA ASP A 73 4.87 -19.59 26.73
C ASP A 73 3.97 -19.83 27.96
N LYS A 74 3.60 -21.09 28.22
CA LYS A 74 2.77 -21.53 29.36
C LYS A 74 3.37 -21.18 30.73
N THR A 75 4.64 -20.82 30.77
CA THR A 75 5.39 -20.37 31.96
C THR A 75 5.48 -18.85 32.10
N GLY A 76 4.86 -18.07 31.19
CA GLY A 76 4.87 -16.61 31.19
C GLY A 76 6.18 -15.98 30.73
N GLN A 77 7.16 -16.76 30.24
CA GLN A 77 8.39 -16.21 29.69
C GLN A 77 8.20 -15.76 28.23
N ILE A 78 8.62 -14.53 27.95
CA ILE A 78 8.55 -13.89 26.63
C ILE A 78 9.68 -14.46 25.77
N ARG A 79 9.35 -15.34 24.83
CA ARG A 79 10.33 -15.99 23.95
C ARG A 79 10.30 -15.29 22.59
N ALA A 80 11.09 -14.22 22.50
CA ALA A 80 11.37 -13.41 21.31
C ALA A 80 10.27 -12.45 20.83
N VAL A 81 10.62 -11.16 20.82
CA VAL A 81 9.92 -10.09 20.10
C VAL A 81 10.63 -9.98 18.75
N GLY A 82 9.98 -10.46 17.68
CA GLY A 82 10.51 -10.38 16.32
C GLY A 82 9.49 -9.75 15.39
N GLU A 83 9.97 -8.95 14.44
CA GLU A 83 9.16 -8.46 13.31
C GLU A 83 8.44 -9.65 12.66
N ALA A 84 7.11 -9.55 12.49
CA ALA A 84 6.34 -10.61 11.87
C ALA A 84 6.82 -10.80 10.42
N ALA A 85 7.73 -11.75 10.22
CA ALA A 85 8.20 -12.13 8.90
C ALA A 85 6.99 -12.54 8.07
N THR A 86 6.64 -11.72 7.09
CA THR A 86 5.65 -12.08 6.08
C THR A 86 6.27 -13.21 5.25
N PRO A 87 5.67 -14.40 5.12
CA PRO A 87 4.31 -14.78 5.55
C PRO A 87 4.25 -15.43 6.94
N TYR A 88 3.45 -14.84 7.84
CA TYR A 88 3.11 -15.43 9.14
C TYR A 88 2.26 -16.68 8.92
N ARG A 89 2.74 -17.82 9.44
CA ARG A 89 1.99 -19.08 9.45
C ARG A 89 1.49 -19.32 10.89
N PRO A 90 0.20 -19.10 11.18
CA PRO A 90 -0.34 -19.37 12.51
C PRO A 90 -0.21 -20.85 12.85
N ALA A 91 0.07 -21.15 14.11
CA ALA A 91 0.08 -22.51 14.62
C ALA A 91 -1.34 -23.09 14.67
N ASP A 92 -1.49 -24.42 14.56
CA ASP A 92 -2.81 -25.08 14.55
C ASP A 92 -3.63 -24.76 15.82
N ALA A 93 -2.98 -24.56 16.97
CA ALA A 93 -3.64 -24.16 18.21
C ALA A 93 -4.31 -22.77 18.11
N GLN A 94 -3.68 -21.82 17.42
CA GLN A 94 -4.22 -20.48 17.22
C GLN A 94 -5.42 -20.52 16.27
N ILE A 95 -5.30 -21.29 15.18
CA ILE A 95 -6.41 -21.50 14.25
C ILE A 95 -7.59 -22.14 14.98
N ALA A 96 -7.34 -23.19 15.75
CA ALA A 96 -8.37 -23.88 16.51
C ALA A 96 -9.07 -22.96 17.51
N TYR A 97 -8.31 -22.09 18.21
CA TYR A 97 -8.86 -21.09 19.11
C TYR A 97 -9.81 -20.12 18.38
N HIS A 98 -9.36 -19.50 17.28
CA HIS A 98 -10.18 -18.53 16.57
C HIS A 98 -11.44 -19.15 15.95
N LEU A 99 -11.35 -20.39 15.44
CA LEU A 99 -12.52 -21.13 14.96
C LEU A 99 -13.52 -21.42 16.10
N ALA A 100 -13.03 -21.94 17.22
CA ALA A 100 -13.87 -22.22 18.40
C ALA A 100 -14.55 -20.95 18.93
N HIS A 101 -13.79 -19.86 19.02
CA HIS A 101 -14.27 -18.57 19.49
C HIS A 101 -15.34 -18.00 18.54
N PHE A 102 -15.09 -18.00 17.23
CA PHE A 102 -16.05 -17.54 16.23
C PHE A 102 -17.40 -18.29 16.32
N ILE A 103 -17.36 -19.63 16.43
CA ILE A 103 -18.58 -20.43 16.60
C ILE A 103 -19.30 -20.10 17.92
N THR A 104 -18.54 -19.84 18.98
CA THR A 104 -19.10 -19.45 20.27
C THR A 104 -19.81 -18.11 20.18
N LEU A 105 -19.22 -17.10 19.54
CA LEU A 105 -19.83 -15.78 19.34
C LEU A 105 -21.15 -15.86 18.57
N VAL A 106 -21.19 -16.59 17.46
CA VAL A 106 -22.37 -16.66 16.58
C VAL A 106 -23.50 -17.53 17.16
N ARG A 107 -23.17 -18.58 17.93
CA ARG A 107 -24.16 -19.56 18.42
C ARG A 107 -24.55 -19.39 19.88
N SER A 108 -23.83 -18.57 20.64
CA SER A 108 -24.23 -18.25 22.01
C SER A 108 -25.40 -17.27 22.03
N LEU A 109 -26.27 -17.42 23.04
CA LEU A 109 -27.38 -16.52 23.28
C LEU A 109 -27.37 -16.12 24.75
N SER A 110 -26.98 -14.87 25.01
CA SER A 110 -27.09 -14.27 26.34
C SER A 110 -28.51 -13.77 26.60
N ILE A 111 -28.86 -13.65 27.87
CA ILE A 111 -30.11 -13.02 28.31
C ILE A 111 -30.05 -11.50 28.04
N ASP A 112 -28.84 -10.92 28.01
CA ASP A 112 -28.61 -9.51 27.73
C ASP A 112 -28.49 -9.25 26.21
N PRO A 113 -29.38 -8.45 25.59
CA PRO A 113 -29.30 -8.10 24.18
C PRO A 113 -28.03 -7.33 23.80
N ILE A 114 -27.41 -6.59 24.73
CA ILE A 114 -26.17 -5.84 24.47
C ILE A 114 -25.02 -6.82 24.24
N VAL A 115 -24.91 -7.86 25.06
CA VAL A 115 -23.89 -8.90 24.92
C VAL A 115 -24.08 -9.66 23.61
N VAL A 116 -25.32 -10.01 23.25
CA VAL A 116 -25.59 -10.66 21.96
C VAL A 116 -25.16 -9.77 20.79
N ARG A 117 -25.47 -8.47 20.84
CA ARG A 117 -25.02 -7.52 19.82
C ARG A 117 -23.49 -7.46 19.72
N GLN A 118 -22.79 -7.37 20.85
CA GLN A 118 -21.33 -7.35 20.89
C GLN A 118 -20.76 -8.61 20.27
N ASN A 119 -21.26 -9.79 20.65
CA ASN A 119 -20.80 -11.06 20.09
C ASN A 119 -20.92 -11.09 18.55
N TRP A 120 -22.01 -10.55 18.01
CA TRP A 120 -22.22 -10.49 16.56
C TRP A 120 -21.30 -9.48 15.87
N LEU A 121 -21.06 -8.32 16.46
CA LEU A 121 -20.09 -7.34 15.94
C LEU A 121 -18.68 -7.92 15.94
N ASP A 122 -18.27 -8.54 17.05
CA ASP A 122 -16.98 -9.23 17.15
C ASP A 122 -16.87 -10.36 16.12
N ALA A 123 -17.96 -11.10 15.85
CA ALA A 123 -17.97 -12.13 14.82
C ALA A 123 -17.75 -11.55 13.41
N TYR A 124 -18.30 -10.36 13.10
CA TYR A 124 -18.09 -9.71 11.81
C TYR A 124 -16.62 -9.34 11.59
N ASP A 125 -15.88 -8.97 12.63
CA ASP A 125 -14.45 -8.63 12.54
C ASP A 125 -13.57 -9.82 12.13
N TYR A 126 -14.04 -11.06 12.33
CA TYR A 126 -13.36 -12.27 11.86
C TYR A 126 -13.70 -12.66 10.40
N THR A 127 -14.59 -11.93 9.74
CA THR A 127 -15.08 -12.27 8.39
C THR A 127 -14.56 -11.34 7.31
N THR A 128 -14.36 -11.88 6.11
CA THR A 128 -14.20 -11.06 4.90
C THR A 128 -15.55 -10.55 4.43
N ASP A 129 -15.60 -9.61 3.48
CA ASP A 129 -16.86 -9.10 2.90
C ASP A 129 -17.80 -10.22 2.42
N ARG A 130 -17.22 -11.26 1.80
CA ARG A 130 -17.99 -12.45 1.37
C ARG A 130 -18.49 -13.27 2.56
N GLY A 131 -17.68 -13.40 3.61
CA GLY A 131 -18.07 -14.09 4.85
C GLY A 131 -19.18 -13.34 5.58
N ALA A 132 -19.09 -12.01 5.68
CA ALA A 132 -20.11 -11.16 6.29
C ALA A 132 -21.46 -11.30 5.57
N ALA A 133 -21.47 -11.38 4.23
CA ALA A 133 -22.70 -11.62 3.46
C ALA A 133 -23.36 -12.96 3.82
N VAL A 134 -22.58 -14.03 3.97
CA VAL A 134 -23.09 -15.34 4.39
C VAL A 134 -23.60 -15.30 5.82
N LEU A 135 -22.88 -14.64 6.72
CA LEU A 135 -23.27 -14.49 8.12
C LEU A 135 -24.58 -13.69 8.26
N ASN A 136 -24.76 -12.65 7.45
CA ASN A 136 -25.99 -11.86 7.40
C ASN A 136 -27.18 -12.65 6.87
N ASP A 137 -27.00 -13.49 5.84
CA ASP A 137 -28.04 -14.41 5.35
C ASP A 137 -28.43 -15.43 6.44
N TYR A 138 -27.45 -15.97 7.15
CA TYR A 138 -27.69 -16.86 8.29
C TYR A 138 -28.46 -16.16 9.42
N ALA A 139 -28.09 -14.93 9.78
CA ALA A 139 -28.78 -14.12 10.78
C ALA A 139 -30.22 -13.83 10.38
N SER A 140 -30.45 -13.48 9.12
CA SER A 140 -31.78 -13.16 8.58
C SER A 140 -32.73 -14.35 8.66
N LYS A 141 -32.22 -15.58 8.46
CA LYS A 141 -33.03 -16.81 8.50
C LYS A 141 -33.32 -17.30 9.92
N ASN A 142 -32.38 -17.12 10.85
CA ASN A 142 -32.48 -17.69 12.20
C ASN A 142 -32.85 -16.67 13.28
N ASP A 143 -32.86 -15.37 12.96
CA ASP A 143 -33.07 -14.23 13.86
C ASP A 143 -32.45 -14.42 15.26
N PRO A 144 -31.16 -14.08 15.43
CA PRO A 144 -30.45 -14.30 16.70
C PRO A 144 -31.03 -13.50 17.87
N PHE A 145 -31.83 -12.46 17.64
CA PHE A 145 -32.39 -11.62 18.70
C PHE A 145 -33.81 -12.03 19.11
N ALA A 146 -34.53 -12.81 18.30
CA ALA A 146 -35.92 -13.20 18.57
C ALA A 146 -36.14 -13.98 19.88
N ARG A 147 -35.09 -14.65 20.37
CA ARG A 147 -35.09 -15.54 21.54
C ARG A 147 -34.46 -14.91 22.78
N VAL A 148 -33.91 -13.70 22.68
CA VAL A 148 -33.31 -13.00 23.82
C VAL A 148 -34.35 -12.77 24.91
N GLY A 149 -33.97 -13.07 26.16
CA GLY A 149 -34.85 -12.97 27.32
C GLY A 149 -35.86 -14.11 27.48
N LYS A 150 -35.99 -15.01 26.49
CA LYS A 150 -36.81 -16.22 26.61
C LYS A 150 -35.98 -17.41 27.06
N GLU A 151 -34.76 -17.52 26.56
CA GLU A 151 -33.82 -18.57 26.92
C GLU A 151 -32.38 -18.09 26.75
N SER A 152 -31.45 -18.87 27.27
CA SER A 152 -30.02 -18.65 27.12
C SER A 152 -29.35 -19.90 26.57
N VAL A 153 -28.37 -19.71 25.70
CA VAL A 153 -27.64 -20.81 25.05
C VAL A 153 -26.15 -20.61 25.30
N THR A 154 -25.55 -21.56 26.00
CA THR A 154 -24.09 -21.63 26.20
C THR A 154 -23.51 -22.68 25.26
N VAL A 155 -22.43 -22.31 24.57
CA VAL A 155 -21.76 -23.17 23.60
C VAL A 155 -20.46 -23.66 24.21
N GLN A 156 -20.25 -24.98 24.18
CA GLN A 156 -18.99 -25.61 24.56
C GLN A 156 -18.45 -26.41 23.38
N ILE A 157 -17.24 -26.08 22.94
CA ILE A 157 -16.57 -26.75 21.82
C ILE A 157 -15.84 -27.98 22.34
N THR A 158 -16.25 -29.17 21.89
CA THR A 158 -15.64 -30.45 22.32
C THR A 158 -14.32 -30.75 21.59
N SER A 159 -14.26 -30.47 20.30
CA SER A 159 -13.05 -30.68 19.49
C SER A 159 -13.04 -29.78 18.27
N VAL A 160 -11.85 -29.43 17.80
CA VAL A 160 -11.63 -28.73 16.53
C VAL A 160 -10.66 -29.57 15.72
N THR A 161 -11.12 -30.06 14.58
CA THR A 161 -10.33 -30.88 13.66
C THR A 161 -10.04 -30.09 12.40
N ARG A 162 -8.79 -30.12 11.94
CA ARG A 162 -8.34 -29.49 10.70
C ARG A 162 -8.06 -30.55 9.64
#